data_AF-A0A4Q0GSK1-F1
#
_entry.id   AF-A0A4Q0GSK1-F1
#
_cell.length_a   1.000
_cell.length_b   1.000
_cell.length_c   1.000
_cell.angle_alpha   90.00
_cell.angle_beta   90.00
_cell.angle_gamma   90.00
#
_symmetry.space_group_name_H-M   'P 1'
#
loop_
_entity.id
_entity.type
_entity.pdbx_description
1 polymer ?
#
loop_
_entity_poly.entity_id
_entity_poly.type
_entity_poly.pdbx_seq_one_letter_code
_entity_poly.pdbx_strand_id
1 'polypeptide(L)'
;MNFADIESEHNYRWQITHSNSVILNETLVINTAARFPAINPFGMNPGAIKTDIMSGVLGQSSLPQRMQEILVGLLFQSAETYAEKVAPLLVYRALEDRSGSLFNRNVQPIEPNPWLKSDSHLGRVVEVAEALSA
;
A
#
# COMPACT_ATOMS: atom_id res chain seq x y z
N MET A 1 -0.85 -14.76 6.24
CA MET A 1 -0.82 -14.95 4.77
C MET A 1 -0.77 -16.44 4.48
N ASN A 2 -1.55 -16.93 3.50
CA ASN A 2 -1.44 -18.30 3.00
C ASN A 2 -0.59 -18.28 1.73
N PHE A 3 0.60 -18.90 1.76
CA PHE A 3 1.51 -18.89 0.61
C PHE A 3 1.02 -19.72 -0.58
N ALA A 4 0.09 -20.65 -0.37
CA ALA A 4 -0.51 -21.42 -1.46
C ALA A 4 -1.68 -20.70 -2.16
N ASP A 5 -2.12 -19.56 -1.64
CA ASP A 5 -3.27 -18.80 -2.15
C ASP A 5 -3.06 -17.30 -1.89
N ILE A 6 -1.85 -16.79 -2.19
CA ILE A 6 -1.44 -15.43 -1.85
C ILE A 6 -2.26 -14.38 -2.64
N GLU A 7 -2.61 -14.71 -3.88
CA GLU A 7 -3.47 -13.92 -4.77
C GLU A 7 -4.97 -14.07 -4.44
N SER A 8 -5.31 -14.98 -3.50
CA SER A 8 -6.68 -15.28 -3.09
C SER A 8 -7.58 -15.77 -4.23
N GLU A 9 -7.03 -16.53 -5.17
CA GLU A 9 -7.77 -17.12 -6.30
C GLU A 9 -8.79 -18.17 -5.82
N HIS A 10 -8.46 -18.91 -4.76
CA HIS A 10 -9.31 -20.01 -4.29
C HIS A 10 -10.23 -19.60 -3.14
N ASN A 11 -9.76 -18.76 -2.20
CA ASN A 11 -10.53 -18.35 -1.03
C ASN A 11 -10.56 -16.83 -0.86
N TYR A 12 -11.20 -16.14 -1.80
CA TYR A 12 -11.31 -14.69 -1.76
C TYR A 12 -12.00 -14.20 -0.48
N ARG A 13 -11.28 -13.38 0.27
CA ARG A 13 -11.80 -12.63 1.42
C ARG A 13 -11.21 -11.23 1.35
N TRP A 14 -12.02 -10.23 1.04
CA TRP A 14 -11.58 -8.84 0.78
C TRP A 14 -10.50 -8.34 1.76
N GLN A 15 -10.69 -8.51 3.08
CA GLN A 15 -9.72 -8.07 4.09
C GLN A 15 -8.37 -8.78 3.98
N ILE A 16 -8.39 -10.09 3.71
CA ILE A 16 -7.18 -10.90 3.56
C ILE A 16 -6.48 -10.55 2.26
N THR A 17 -7.22 -10.49 1.15
CA THR A 17 -6.68 -10.16 -0.17
C THR A 17 -6.08 -8.75 -0.18
N HIS A 18 -6.77 -7.78 0.43
CA HIS A 18 -6.24 -6.43 0.62
C HIS A 18 -4.99 -6.41 1.50
N SER A 19 -4.98 -7.13 2.62
CA SER A 19 -3.80 -7.22 3.48
C SER A 19 -2.62 -7.89 2.78
N ASN A 20 -2.87 -8.91 1.96
CA ASN A 20 -1.83 -9.59 1.19
C ASN A 20 -1.21 -8.66 0.14
N SER A 21 -2.02 -7.85 -0.56
CA SER A 21 -1.50 -6.90 -1.55
C SER A 21 -0.67 -5.78 -0.92
N VAL A 22 -1.02 -5.33 0.30
CA VAL A 22 -0.17 -4.41 1.08
C VAL A 22 1.19 -5.04 1.38
N ILE A 23 1.20 -6.29 1.86
CA ILE A 23 2.44 -7.03 2.17
C ILE A 23 3.30 -7.22 0.91
N LEU A 24 2.69 -7.55 -0.23
CA LEU A 24 3.39 -7.70 -1.51
C LEU A 24 4.02 -6.37 -1.97
N ASN A 25 3.30 -5.26 -1.88
CA ASN A 25 3.81 -3.93 -2.24
C ASN A 25 4.98 -3.50 -1.34
N GLU A 26 4.87 -3.71 -0.03
CA GLU A 26 5.97 -3.42 0.90
C GLU A 26 7.19 -4.30 0.63
N THR A 27 6.96 -5.59 0.35
CA THR A 27 8.03 -6.53 -0.05
C THR A 27 8.72 -6.07 -1.32
N LEU A 28 7.98 -5.61 -2.33
CA LEU A 28 8.53 -5.10 -3.58
C LEU A 28 9.45 -3.91 -3.33
N VAL A 29 9.06 -2.97 -2.46
CA VAL A 29 9.88 -1.80 -2.13
C VAL A 29 11.19 -2.22 -1.43
N ILE A 30 11.08 -3.04 -0.39
CA ILE A 30 12.24 -3.46 0.41
C ILE A 30 13.19 -4.33 -0.42
N ASN A 31 12.66 -5.31 -1.16
CA ASN A 31 13.46 -6.21 -1.98
C ASN A 31 14.11 -5.47 -3.16
N THR A 32 13.40 -4.54 -3.82
CA THR A 32 13.97 -3.73 -4.91
C THR A 32 15.12 -2.85 -4.40
N ALA A 33 14.96 -2.20 -3.24
CA ALA A 33 16.00 -1.36 -2.65
C ALA A 33 17.28 -2.16 -2.35
N ALA A 34 17.12 -3.40 -1.85
CA ALA A 34 18.24 -4.29 -1.58
C ALA A 34 18.89 -4.85 -2.85
N ARG A 35 18.09 -5.20 -3.87
CA ARG A 35 18.56 -5.87 -5.09
C ARG A 35 19.12 -4.90 -6.14
N PHE A 36 18.64 -3.66 -6.18
CA PHE A 36 18.96 -2.70 -7.24
C PHE A 36 19.40 -1.34 -6.66
N PRO A 37 20.68 -1.18 -6.26
CA PRO A 37 21.17 0.05 -5.61
C PRO A 37 21.16 1.29 -6.52
N ALA A 38 20.95 1.11 -7.83
CA ALA A 38 20.80 2.22 -8.78
C ALA A 38 19.37 2.76 -8.86
N ILE A 39 18.42 2.16 -8.14
CA ILE A 39 17.00 2.55 -8.14
C ILE A 39 16.60 2.88 -6.70
N ASN A 40 15.84 3.96 -6.55
CA ASN A 40 15.29 4.36 -5.26
C ASN A 40 13.78 4.09 -5.22
N PRO A 41 13.34 2.88 -4.83
CA PRO A 41 11.92 2.60 -4.61
C PRO A 41 11.45 3.20 -3.28
N PHE A 42 10.20 3.66 -3.27
CA PHE A 42 9.54 4.17 -2.08
C PHE A 42 8.11 3.65 -2.02
N GLY A 43 7.64 3.29 -0.83
CA GLY A 43 6.27 2.86 -0.61
C GLY A 43 5.40 4.01 -0.12
N MET A 44 4.19 4.09 -0.68
CA MET A 44 3.21 5.11 -0.33
C MET A 44 1.98 4.45 0.27
N ASN A 45 1.75 4.66 1.57
CA ASN A 45 0.59 4.16 2.29
C ASN A 45 -0.38 5.32 2.60
N PRO A 46 -1.33 5.59 1.72
CA PRO A 46 -2.31 6.66 1.89
C PRO A 46 -3.28 6.46 3.07
N GLY A 47 -3.32 5.25 3.66
CA GLY A 47 -4.44 4.84 4.49
C GLY A 47 -5.75 4.90 3.72
N ALA A 48 -6.86 5.10 4.44
CA ALA A 48 -8.15 5.29 3.80
C ALA A 48 -8.22 6.67 3.11
N ILE A 49 -8.27 6.67 1.78
CA ILE A 49 -8.55 7.85 0.94
C ILE A 49 -9.94 7.69 0.34
N LYS A 50 -10.62 8.83 0.17
CA LYS A 50 -11.85 8.93 -0.61
C LYS A 50 -11.54 8.66 -2.09
N THR A 51 -11.63 7.40 -2.49
CA THR A 51 -11.61 6.97 -3.90
C THR A 51 -12.79 6.04 -4.16
N ASP A 52 -13.12 5.80 -5.44
CA ASP A 52 -14.17 4.85 -5.83
C ASP A 52 -13.89 3.41 -5.34
N ILE A 53 -12.67 3.11 -4.89
CA ILE A 53 -12.31 1.83 -4.25
C ILE A 53 -13.12 1.62 -2.96
N MET A 54 -13.42 2.69 -2.21
CA MET A 54 -14.24 2.62 -0.99
C MET A 54 -15.74 2.47 -1.29
N SER A 55 -16.19 2.82 -2.51
CA SER A 55 -17.60 2.66 -2.90
C SER A 55 -18.03 1.20 -2.99
N GLY A 56 -17.10 0.29 -3.31
CA GLY A 56 -17.31 -1.16 -3.28
C GLY A 56 -17.34 -1.76 -1.88
N VAL A 57 -16.78 -1.07 -0.87
CA VAL A 57 -16.73 -1.52 0.54
C VAL A 57 -17.92 -0.97 1.34
N LEU A 58 -18.39 0.24 1.03
CA LEU A 58 -19.42 0.95 1.81
C LEU A 58 -20.86 0.64 1.38
N GLY A 59 -21.06 -0.15 0.32
CA GLY A 59 -22.39 -0.52 -0.18
C GLY A 59 -23.04 0.62 -0.97
N GLN A 60 -23.43 0.35 -2.21
CA GLN A 60 -24.06 1.32 -3.11
C GLN A 60 -25.51 1.70 -2.75
N SER A 61 -26.04 1.30 -1.60
CA SER A 61 -27.46 1.45 -1.29
C SER A 61 -27.73 2.34 -0.07
N SER A 62 -28.43 3.44 -0.35
CA SER A 62 -29.32 4.19 0.56
C SER A 62 -28.70 5.17 1.58
N LEU A 63 -28.22 6.32 1.11
CA LEU A 63 -28.30 7.63 1.81
C LEU A 63 -28.00 8.73 0.76
N PRO A 64 -28.55 9.95 0.87
CA PRO A 64 -28.36 10.99 -0.13
C PRO A 64 -26.86 11.29 -0.27
N GLN A 65 -26.34 11.13 -1.50
CA GLN A 65 -24.94 11.24 -1.91
C GLN A 65 -24.15 12.37 -1.22
N ARG A 66 -24.79 13.52 -1.00
CA ARG A 66 -24.20 14.68 -0.28
C ARG A 66 -23.80 14.41 1.17
N MET A 67 -24.56 13.60 1.92
CA MET A 67 -24.21 13.29 3.32
C MET A 67 -23.03 12.31 3.41
N GLN A 68 -22.96 11.34 2.51
CA GLN A 68 -21.79 10.46 2.38
C GLN A 68 -20.56 11.28 1.96
N GLU A 69 -20.70 12.19 1.00
CA GLU A 69 -19.59 13.04 0.56
C GLU A 69 -19.02 13.92 1.68
N ILE A 70 -19.88 14.46 2.55
CA ILE A 70 -19.51 15.27 3.72
C ILE A 70 -18.84 14.41 4.80
N LEU A 71 -19.45 13.29 5.21
CA LEU A 71 -18.87 12.38 6.21
C LEU A 71 -17.52 11.82 5.75
N VAL A 72 -17.43 11.45 4.48
CA VAL A 72 -16.20 10.92 3.89
C VAL A 72 -15.16 12.04 3.74
N GLY A 73 -15.55 13.27 3.40
CA GLY A 73 -14.64 14.42 3.37
C GLY A 73 -14.15 14.88 4.76
N LEU A 74 -14.93 14.60 5.82
CA LEU A 74 -14.55 14.88 7.20
C LEU A 74 -13.61 13.81 7.79
N LEU A 75 -13.75 12.55 7.36
CA LEU A 75 -13.00 11.41 7.90
C LEU A 75 -11.79 11.02 7.06
N PHE A 76 -11.80 11.31 5.76
CA PHE A 76 -10.78 10.88 4.80
C PHE A 76 -10.29 12.06 3.95
N GLN A 77 -8.97 12.13 3.74
CA GLN A 77 -8.40 13.10 2.82
C GLN A 77 -8.85 12.81 1.38
N SER A 78 -8.96 13.84 0.55
CA SER A 78 -9.21 13.68 -0.88
C SER A 78 -7.95 13.19 -1.60
N ALA A 79 -8.12 12.65 -2.82
CA ALA A 79 -6.99 12.24 -3.66
C ALA A 79 -6.10 13.42 -4.04
N GLU A 80 -6.69 14.59 -4.31
CA GLU A 80 -5.98 15.84 -4.63
C GLU A 80 -5.15 16.31 -3.45
N THR A 81 -5.74 16.33 -2.25
CA THR A 81 -5.03 16.73 -1.01
C THR A 81 -3.85 15.79 -0.74
N TYR A 82 -4.01 14.50 -1.01
CA TYR A 82 -2.93 13.55 -0.88
C TYR A 82 -1.84 13.75 -1.94
N ALA A 83 -2.23 13.97 -3.20
CA ALA A 83 -1.31 14.24 -4.30
C ALA A 83 -0.48 15.51 -4.06
N GLU A 84 -1.09 16.58 -3.53
CA GLU A 84 -0.39 17.82 -3.16
C GLU A 84 0.71 17.59 -2.13
N LYS A 85 0.55 16.61 -1.24
CA LYS A 85 1.60 16.24 -0.27
C LYS A 85 2.69 15.37 -0.90
N VAL A 86 2.31 14.40 -1.73
CA VAL A 86 3.23 13.40 -2.29
C VAL A 86 4.03 13.95 -3.47
N ALA A 87 3.46 14.80 -4.32
CA ALA A 87 4.14 15.30 -5.51
C ALA A 87 5.46 16.04 -5.20
N PRO A 88 5.54 16.91 -4.17
CA PRO A 88 6.82 17.51 -3.76
C PRO A 88 7.86 16.49 -3.30
N LEU A 89 7.43 15.38 -2.71
CA LEU A 89 8.33 14.33 -2.22
C LEU A 89 9.11 13.70 -3.39
N LEU A 90 8.48 13.51 -4.55
CA LEU A 90 9.08 12.85 -5.73
C LEU A 90 10.30 13.57 -6.29
N VAL A 91 10.46 14.87 -6.00
CA VAL A 91 11.59 15.68 -6.44
C VAL A 91 12.49 16.09 -5.28
N TYR A 92 12.20 15.62 -4.06
CA TYR A 92 12.92 16.02 -2.87
C TYR A 92 14.23 15.25 -2.75
N ARG A 93 15.36 15.93 -2.94
CA ARG A 93 16.70 15.33 -2.91
C ARG A 93 17.02 14.51 -1.66
N ALA A 94 16.42 14.82 -0.50
CA ALA A 94 16.67 14.04 0.72
C ALA A 94 16.05 12.63 0.67
N LEU A 95 15.30 12.29 -0.38
CA LEU A 95 14.86 10.92 -0.65
C LEU A 95 16.00 10.02 -1.13
N GLU A 96 17.02 10.56 -1.78
CA GLU A 96 18.09 9.75 -2.40
C GLU A 96 18.80 8.86 -1.36
N ASP A 97 18.92 9.33 -0.13
CA ASP A 97 19.52 8.59 0.99
C ASP A 97 18.52 7.72 1.77
N ARG A 98 17.28 7.56 1.25
CA ARG A 98 16.15 6.92 1.94
C ARG A 98 15.51 5.79 1.14
N SER A 99 16.23 5.24 0.17
CA SER A 99 15.78 4.10 -0.64
C SER A 99 15.17 2.99 0.22
N GLY A 100 14.02 2.46 -0.20
CA GLY A 100 13.28 1.42 0.55
C GLY A 100 12.35 1.96 1.65
N SER A 101 12.29 3.28 1.87
CA SER A 101 11.40 3.86 2.89
C SER A 101 9.92 3.78 2.50
N LEU A 102 9.07 3.63 3.51
CA LEU A 102 7.61 3.68 3.40
C LEU A 102 7.11 4.97 4.04
N PHE A 103 6.09 5.60 3.45
CA PHE A 103 5.51 6.85 3.95
C PHE A 103 4.01 6.74 4.16
N ASN A 104 3.50 7.38 5.22
CA ASN A 104 2.07 7.47 5.46
C ASN A 104 1.39 8.60 4.66
N ARG A 105 0.08 8.75 4.87
CA ARG A 105 -0.78 9.81 4.31
C ARG A 105 -0.31 11.25 4.48
N ASN A 106 0.61 11.49 5.41
CA ASN A 106 1.18 12.80 5.71
C ASN A 106 2.66 12.89 5.31
N VAL A 107 3.14 11.94 4.49
CA VAL A 107 4.52 11.92 3.99
C VAL A 107 5.54 11.76 5.13
N GLN A 108 5.12 11.10 6.21
CA GLN A 108 6.01 10.75 7.32
C GLN A 108 6.47 9.30 7.15
N PRO A 109 7.76 9.02 7.39
CA PRO A 109 8.27 7.66 7.38
C PRO A 109 7.48 6.75 8.33
N ILE A 110 7.23 5.52 7.89
CA ILE A 110 6.62 4.46 8.69
C ILE A 110 7.42 3.18 8.58
N GLU A 111 7.29 2.35 9.61
CA GLU A 111 7.84 1.01 9.62
C GLU A 111 7.04 0.09 8.68
N PRO A 112 7.70 -0.90 8.04
CA PRO A 112 7.01 -1.98 7.36
C PRO A 112 6.07 -2.74 8.29
N ASN A 113 5.14 -3.47 7.68
CA ASN A 113 4.28 -4.40 8.36
C ASN A 113 5.11 -5.28 9.31
N PRO A 114 4.79 -5.33 10.61
CA PRO A 114 5.57 -6.09 11.59
C PRO A 114 5.73 -7.57 11.22
N TRP A 115 4.77 -8.14 10.48
CA TRP A 115 4.85 -9.52 10.01
C TRP A 115 6.01 -9.75 9.03
N LEU A 116 6.39 -8.75 8.24
CA LEU A 116 7.53 -8.80 7.31
C LEU A 116 8.89 -8.67 8.01
N LYS A 117 8.93 -8.21 9.26
CA LYS A 117 10.20 -8.01 10.01
C LYS A 117 10.90 -9.31 10.37
N SER A 118 10.25 -10.46 10.21
CA SER A 118 10.91 -11.76 10.27
C SER A 118 11.63 -12.01 8.94
N ASP A 119 12.96 -12.13 8.96
CA ASP A 119 13.79 -12.34 7.76
C ASP A 119 13.29 -13.48 6.87
N SER A 120 12.71 -14.53 7.48
CA SER A 120 12.14 -15.67 6.77
C SER A 120 10.86 -15.36 5.97
N HIS A 121 10.04 -14.39 6.40
CA HIS A 121 8.78 -14.08 5.72
C HIS A 121 9.01 -13.27 4.46
N LEU A 122 9.88 -12.26 4.50
CA LEU A 122 10.19 -11.44 3.33
C LEU A 122 10.73 -12.32 2.19
N GLY A 123 11.73 -13.17 2.47
CA GLY A 123 12.28 -14.10 1.49
C GLY A 123 11.23 -15.05 0.92
N ARG A 124 10.33 -15.57 1.77
CA ARG A 124 9.26 -16.48 1.32
C ARG A 124 8.22 -15.79 0.44
N VAL A 125 7.89 -14.52 0.71
CA VAL A 125 7.01 -13.72 -0.15
C VAL A 125 7.65 -13.51 -1.51
N VAL A 126 8.94 -13.16 -1.55
CA VAL A 126 9.69 -12.98 -2.82
C VAL A 126 9.70 -14.27 -3.62
N GLU A 127 10.05 -15.40 -3.00
CA GLU A 127 10.10 -16.72 -3.66
C GLU A 127 8.77 -17.09 -4.31
N VAL A 128 7.66 -16.93 -3.59
CA VAL A 128 6.33 -17.26 -4.10
C VAL A 128 5.92 -16.28 -5.21
N ALA A 129 6.19 -14.98 -5.06
CA ALA A 129 5.86 -13.98 -6.07
C ALA A 129 6.63 -14.19 -7.39
N GLU A 130 7.92 -14.56 -7.31
CA GLU A 130 8.72 -14.91 -8.49
C GLU A 130 8.19 -16.17 -9.17
N ALA A 131 7.77 -17.19 -8.42
CA ALA A 131 7.19 -18.41 -8.97
C ALA A 131 5.85 -18.19 -9.70
N LEU A 132 5.04 -17.22 -9.26
CA LEU A 132 3.78 -16.84 -9.91
C LEU A 132 3.99 -16.01 -11.19
N SER A 133 5.14 -15.37 -11.33
CA SER A 133 5.46 -14.49 -12.46
C SER A 133 6.28 -15.17 -13.57
N ALA A 134 6.58 -16.46 -13.42
CA ALA A 134 7.38 -17.28 -14.32
C ALA A 134 6.51 -18.00 -15.36
#